data_AF-A0A2D4ICN6-F1
#
_entry.id   AF-A0A2D4ICN6-F1
#
_cell.length_a   1.000
_cell.length_b   1.000
_cell.length_c   1.000
_cell.angle_alpha   90.00
_cell.angle_beta   90.00
_cell.angle_gamma   90.00
#
_symmetry.space_group_name_H-M   'P 1'
#
loop_
_entity.id
_entity.type
_entity.pdbx_description
1 polymer ?
#
loop_
_entity_poly.entity_id
_entity_poly.type
_entity_poly.pdbx_seq_one_letter_code
_entity_poly.pdbx_strand_id
1 'polypeptide(L)'
;EIISEFVQKDEVKPIVIQLLWEQFTEKLQCSKLERHAAIMLLGMMAQGKPEIVGSNLDLLISVGLDERVQEDYHLAQEVCNAISKIAKSQKSDLGKNTTPFRLPQSHLLFKRLHEVISVGFTHSSAHWIPFTERAVALIYLLA
;
A
#
# COMPACT_ATOMS: atom_id res chain seq x y z
N GLU A 1 14.50 -7.04 -0.05
CA GLU A 1 15.74 -6.54 0.58
C GLU A 1 16.56 -5.68 -0.38
N ILE A 2 16.91 -6.15 -1.59
CA ILE A 2 17.71 -5.37 -2.56
C ILE A 2 17.16 -3.95 -2.84
N ILE A 3 15.87 -3.80 -3.16
CA ILE A 3 15.27 -2.48 -3.46
C ILE A 3 15.35 -1.52 -2.26
N SER A 4 15.15 -2.04 -1.05
CA SER A 4 15.26 -1.26 0.18
C SER A 4 16.69 -0.76 0.39
N GLU A 5 17.68 -1.61 0.10
CA GLU A 5 19.09 -1.27 0.21
C GLU A 5 19.50 -0.18 -0.79
N PHE A 6 19.05 -0.26 -2.05
CA PHE A 6 19.28 0.78 -3.05
C PHE A 6 18.68 2.13 -2.64
N VAL A 7 17.53 2.12 -1.97
CA VAL A 7 16.94 3.35 -1.43
C VAL A 7 17.77 3.90 -0.27
N GLN A 8 18.22 3.04 0.65
CA GLN A 8 19.05 3.46 1.80
C GLN A 8 20.43 3.99 1.38
N LYS A 9 20.96 3.52 0.24
CA LYS A 9 22.21 3.98 -0.36
C LYS A 9 22.04 5.20 -1.29
N ASP A 10 20.83 5.77 -1.38
CA ASP A 10 20.49 6.87 -2.28
C ASP A 10 20.78 6.58 -3.78
N GLU A 11 20.74 5.29 -4.18
CA GLU A 11 20.97 4.85 -5.56
C GLU A 11 19.69 5.00 -6.43
N VAL A 12 18.53 5.15 -5.80
CA VAL A 12 17.25 5.41 -6.47
C VAL A 12 17.00 6.92 -6.55
N LYS A 13 17.10 7.47 -7.77
CA LYS A 13 16.85 8.91 -7.98
C LYS A 13 15.38 9.27 -7.69
N PRO A 14 15.10 10.47 -7.13
CA PRO A 14 13.73 10.91 -6.83
C PRO A 14 12.77 10.88 -8.03
N ILE A 15 13.27 11.14 -9.24
CA ILE A 15 12.48 11.10 -10.47
C ILE A 15 11.89 9.71 -10.75
N VAL A 16 12.57 8.63 -10.33
CA VAL A 16 12.07 7.27 -10.47
C VAL A 16 10.87 7.05 -9.55
N ILE A 17 10.98 7.51 -8.30
CA ILE A 17 9.87 7.42 -7.32
C ILE A 17 8.66 8.20 -7.85
N GLN A 18 8.88 9.40 -8.39
CA GLN A 18 7.82 10.20 -9.01
C GLN A 18 7.17 9.47 -10.18
N LEU A 19 7.96 8.89 -11.09
CA LEU A 19 7.45 8.12 -12.24
C LEU A 19 6.53 6.97 -11.79
N LEU A 20 6.93 6.22 -10.76
CA LEU A 20 6.12 5.12 -10.22
C LEU A 20 4.80 5.63 -9.63
N TRP A 21 4.81 6.78 -8.95
CA TRP A 21 3.57 7.40 -8.47
C TRP A 21 2.67 7.85 -9.62
N GLU A 22 3.23 8.42 -10.69
CA GLU A 22 2.48 8.83 -11.87
C GLU A 22 1.86 7.64 -12.61
N GLN A 23 2.56 6.49 -12.68
CA GLN A 23 2.00 5.24 -13.19
C GLN A 23 0.88 4.69 -12.29
N PHE A 24 1.12 4.62 -10.98
CA PHE A 24 0.11 4.11 -10.02
C PHE A 24 -1.19 4.93 -10.06
N THR A 25 -1.06 6.26 -10.16
CA THR A 25 -2.18 7.21 -10.23
C THR A 25 -2.75 7.39 -11.64
N GLU A 26 -2.22 6.68 -12.63
CA GLU A 26 -2.61 6.77 -14.04
C GLU A 26 -2.51 8.19 -14.63
N LYS A 27 -1.71 9.07 -13.99
CA LYS A 27 -1.32 10.36 -14.58
C LYS A 27 -0.42 10.15 -15.79
N LEU A 28 0.36 9.06 -15.75
CA LEU A 28 1.07 8.53 -16.91
C LEU A 28 0.33 7.30 -17.42
N GLN A 29 0.08 7.27 -18.73
CA GLN A 29 -0.51 6.11 -19.40
C GLN A 29 0.40 4.89 -19.22
N CYS A 30 -0.15 3.81 -18.68
CA CYS A 30 0.56 2.56 -18.48
C CYS A 30 -0.41 1.36 -18.52
N SER A 31 0.14 0.18 -18.71
CA SER A 31 -0.61 -1.07 -18.62
C SER A 31 -1.01 -1.38 -17.17
N LYS A 32 -2.04 -2.23 -16.98
CA LYS A 32 -2.43 -2.71 -15.65
C LYS A 32 -1.26 -3.36 -14.90
N LEU A 33 -0.43 -4.13 -15.62
CA LEU A 33 0.75 -4.77 -15.05
C LEU A 33 1.76 -3.74 -14.53
N GLU A 34 2.06 -2.70 -15.31
CA GLU A 34 2.96 -1.63 -14.90
C GLU A 34 2.41 -0.86 -13.70
N ARG A 35 1.10 -0.59 -13.68
CA ARG A 35 0.44 0.05 -12.53
C ARG A 35 0.60 -0.78 -11.25
N HIS A 36 0.43 -2.10 -11.34
CA HIS A 36 0.61 -3.02 -10.20
C HIS A 36 2.08 -3.09 -9.77
N ALA A 37 2.99 -3.20 -10.73
CA ALA A 37 4.43 -3.21 -10.45
C ALA A 37 4.87 -1.90 -9.78
N ALA A 38 4.30 -0.77 -10.17
CA ALA A 38 4.62 0.53 -9.61
C ALA A 38 4.31 0.60 -8.10
N ILE A 39 3.09 0.20 -7.69
CA ILE A 39 2.75 0.19 -6.26
C ILE A 39 3.55 -0.85 -5.47
N MET A 40 3.83 -2.01 -6.06
CA MET A 40 4.67 -3.04 -5.44
C MET A 40 6.08 -2.50 -5.16
N LEU A 41 6.71 -1.86 -6.15
CA LEU A 41 8.03 -1.24 -6.02
C LEU A 41 8.02 -0.11 -4.99
N LEU A 42 7.02 0.77 -5.01
CA LEU A 42 6.86 1.82 -3.98
C LEU A 42 6.77 1.22 -2.57
N GLY A 43 6.01 0.14 -2.40
CA GLY A 43 5.93 -0.61 -1.14
C GLY A 43 7.27 -1.22 -0.72
N MET A 44 8.03 -1.78 -1.66
CA MET A 44 9.38 -2.32 -1.38
C MET A 44 10.37 -1.21 -0.99
N MET A 45 10.30 -0.05 -1.65
CA MET A 45 11.12 1.11 -1.32
C MET A 45 10.79 1.67 0.07
N ALA A 46 9.51 1.66 0.46
CA ALA A 46 9.06 2.10 1.79
C ALA A 46 9.61 1.26 2.95
N GLN A 47 10.12 0.06 2.69
CA GLN A 47 10.85 -0.71 3.69
C GLN A 47 12.18 -0.03 4.07
N GLY A 48 12.83 0.65 3.12
CA GLY A 48 14.09 1.36 3.32
C GLY A 48 13.91 2.82 3.72
N LYS A 49 12.84 3.45 3.24
CA LYS A 49 12.48 4.84 3.54
C LYS A 49 10.96 5.01 3.65
N PRO A 50 10.38 4.90 4.86
CA PRO A 50 8.92 4.81 5.05
C PRO A 50 8.14 6.01 4.52
N GLU A 51 8.78 7.19 4.45
CA GLU A 51 8.19 8.45 4.00
C GLU A 51 7.74 8.41 2.53
N ILE A 52 8.34 7.53 1.71
CA ILE A 52 7.97 7.34 0.30
C ILE A 52 6.47 7.04 0.17
N VAL A 53 5.95 6.17 1.02
CA VAL A 53 4.55 5.75 1.04
C VAL A 53 3.78 6.46 2.15
N GLY A 54 4.37 6.65 3.33
CA GLY A 54 3.73 7.27 4.49
C GLY A 54 3.20 8.67 4.23
N SER A 55 3.93 9.50 3.47
CA SER A 55 3.52 10.87 3.13
C SER A 55 2.34 10.91 2.13
N ASN A 56 2.05 9.78 1.47
CA ASN A 56 1.04 9.65 0.42
C ASN A 56 -0.04 8.63 0.79
N LEU A 57 -0.25 8.38 2.09
CA LEU A 57 -1.23 7.39 2.56
C LEU A 57 -2.65 7.67 2.03
N ASP A 58 -3.08 8.93 2.05
CA ASP A 58 -4.41 9.31 1.58
C ASP A 58 -4.58 9.04 0.07
N LEU A 59 -3.52 9.26 -0.72
CA LEU A 59 -3.52 8.98 -2.15
C LEU A 59 -3.64 7.48 -2.44
N LEU A 60 -2.96 6.64 -1.65
CA LEU A 60 -3.09 5.19 -1.74
C LEU A 60 -4.52 4.73 -1.47
N ILE A 61 -5.15 5.31 -0.45
CA ILE A 61 -6.55 5.01 -0.11
C ILE A 61 -7.47 5.48 -1.25
N SER A 62 -7.29 6.70 -1.75
CA SER A 62 -8.18 7.28 -2.75
C SER A 62 -8.07 6.65 -4.12
N VAL A 63 -6.93 6.04 -4.47
CA VAL A 63 -6.71 5.40 -5.78
C VAL A 63 -6.88 3.88 -5.72
N GLY A 64 -6.42 3.27 -4.62
CA GLY A 64 -6.36 1.82 -4.46
C GLY A 64 -7.58 1.19 -3.82
N LEU A 65 -8.36 1.98 -3.08
CA LEU A 65 -9.54 1.53 -2.32
C LEU A 65 -10.77 2.42 -2.66
N ASP A 66 -10.83 2.90 -3.91
CA ASP A 66 -11.95 3.68 -4.40
C ASP A 66 -13.16 2.79 -4.73
N GLU A 67 -14.23 3.39 -5.23
CA GLU A 67 -15.47 2.68 -5.56
C GLU A 67 -15.30 1.67 -6.72
N ARG A 68 -14.21 1.75 -7.49
CA ARG A 68 -13.88 0.88 -8.62
C ARG A 68 -12.99 -0.29 -8.22
N VAL A 69 -12.70 -0.46 -6.94
CA VAL A 69 -11.88 -1.57 -6.41
C VAL A 69 -12.34 -2.96 -6.87
N GLN A 70 -13.64 -3.13 -7.12
CA GLN A 70 -14.22 -4.37 -7.66
C GLN A 70 -13.73 -4.74 -9.06
N GLU A 71 -13.22 -3.76 -9.82
CA GLU A 71 -12.61 -3.96 -11.12
C GLU A 71 -11.19 -4.55 -11.02
N ASP A 72 -10.53 -4.38 -9.87
CA ASP A 72 -9.14 -4.81 -9.66
C ASP A 72 -8.77 -5.00 -8.17
N TYR A 73 -9.24 -6.11 -7.57
CA TYR A 73 -8.87 -6.47 -6.20
C TYR A 73 -7.38 -6.78 -6.03
N HIS A 74 -6.66 -7.11 -7.12
CA HIS A 74 -5.23 -7.35 -7.05
C HIS A 74 -4.46 -6.05 -6.80
N LEU A 75 -4.83 -4.96 -7.47
CA LEU A 75 -4.30 -3.62 -7.15
C LEU A 75 -4.56 -3.25 -5.69
N ALA A 76 -5.77 -3.48 -5.21
CA ALA A 76 -6.17 -3.18 -3.84
C ALA A 76 -5.34 -3.96 -2.81
N GLN A 77 -5.04 -5.22 -3.12
CA GLN A 77 -4.17 -6.07 -2.31
C GLN A 77 -2.73 -5.50 -2.26
N GLU A 78 -2.19 -5.08 -3.40
CA GLU A 78 -0.86 -4.47 -3.46
C GLU A 78 -0.78 -3.13 -2.72
N VAL A 79 -1.85 -2.35 -2.74
CA VAL A 79 -1.98 -1.12 -1.95
C VAL A 79 -1.96 -1.44 -0.45
N CYS A 80 -2.73 -2.46 -0.01
CA CYS A 80 -2.67 -2.92 1.37
C CYS A 80 -1.28 -3.44 1.76
N ASN A 81 -0.59 -4.11 0.83
CA ASN A 81 0.80 -4.54 0.99
C ASN A 81 1.72 -3.34 1.22
N ALA A 82 1.65 -2.31 0.38
CA ALA A 82 2.47 -1.10 0.50
C ALA A 82 2.23 -0.37 1.82
N ILE A 83 0.97 -0.15 2.22
CA ILE A 83 0.63 0.52 3.48
C ILE A 83 1.20 -0.26 4.69
N SER A 84 1.11 -1.60 4.66
CA SER A 84 1.64 -2.43 5.75
C SER A 84 3.16 -2.27 5.98
N LYS A 85 3.90 -1.79 4.98
CA LYS A 85 5.36 -1.60 5.08
C LYS A 85 5.71 -0.41 5.96
N ILE A 86 4.88 0.64 6.00
CA ILE A 86 5.05 1.80 6.89
C ILE A 86 5.10 1.34 8.36
N ALA A 87 4.21 0.44 8.75
CA ALA A 87 4.13 -0.04 10.13
C ALA A 87 5.25 -1.02 10.51
N LYS A 88 5.80 -1.74 9.52
CA LYS A 88 6.83 -2.77 9.74
C LYS A 88 8.24 -2.19 9.75
N SER A 89 8.52 -1.16 8.96
CA SER A 89 9.83 -0.50 8.94
C SER A 89 10.19 0.15 10.28
N GLN A 90 9.21 0.68 11.03
CA GLN A 90 9.44 1.21 12.38
C GLN A 90 9.87 0.14 13.41
N LYS A 91 9.62 -1.14 13.15
CA LYS A 91 10.05 -2.24 14.02
C LYS A 91 11.51 -2.66 13.79
N SER A 92 12.06 -2.42 12.59
CA SER A 92 13.41 -2.88 12.25
C SER A 92 14.52 -1.89 12.64
N ASP A 93 14.22 -0.60 12.73
CA ASP A 93 15.24 0.44 12.95
C ASP A 93 15.66 0.61 14.42
N LEU A 94 14.85 0.11 15.36
CA LEU A 94 15.04 0.33 16.79
C LEU A 94 14.85 -0.99 17.54
N GLY A 95 15.95 -1.66 17.89
CA GLY A 95 15.98 -2.88 18.72
C GLY A 95 15.47 -2.70 20.15
N LYS A 96 14.53 -1.78 20.41
CA LYS A 96 13.93 -1.48 21.71
C LYS A 96 12.45 -1.20 21.53
N ASN A 97 11.59 -2.08 22.03
CA ASN A 97 10.20 -1.86 22.46
C ASN A 97 9.53 -0.56 21.96
N THR A 98 9.44 -0.37 20.65
CA THR A 98 8.73 0.75 20.06
C THR A 98 7.26 0.39 20.02
N THR A 99 6.42 1.30 20.51
CA THR A 99 4.98 1.21 20.34
C THR A 99 4.69 0.99 18.85
N PRO A 100 3.88 -0.02 18.48
CA PRO A 100 3.57 -0.27 17.09
C PRO A 100 3.01 1.00 16.44
N PHE A 101 3.38 1.27 15.18
CA PHE A 101 2.69 2.30 14.41
C PHE A 101 1.20 1.94 14.34
N ARG A 102 0.36 2.89 14.74
CA ARG A 102 -1.09 2.76 14.81
C ARG A 102 -1.74 4.02 14.27
N LEU A 103 -2.91 3.86 13.67
CA LEU A 103 -3.76 4.93 13.20
C LEU A 103 -4.96 5.09 14.16
N PRO A 104 -5.54 6.29 14.29
CA PRO A 104 -6.78 6.47 15.03
C PRO A 104 -7.89 5.56 14.49
N GLN A 105 -8.74 5.00 15.35
CA GLN A 105 -9.83 4.13 14.91
C GLN A 105 -10.80 4.81 13.93
N SER A 106 -10.91 6.15 13.98
CA SER A 106 -11.71 6.96 13.06
C SER A 106 -11.03 7.24 11.72
N HIS A 107 -9.83 6.69 11.47
CA HIS A 107 -9.09 6.95 10.24
C HIS A 107 -9.82 6.40 9.01
N LEU A 108 -9.81 7.18 7.91
CA LEU A 108 -10.55 6.88 6.68
C LEU A 108 -10.21 5.49 6.09
N LEU A 109 -8.95 5.06 6.23
CA LEU A 109 -8.48 3.73 5.82
C LEU A 109 -9.41 2.61 6.33
N PHE A 110 -9.73 2.60 7.62
CA PHE A 110 -10.52 1.52 8.22
C PHE A 110 -11.96 1.52 7.70
N LYS A 111 -12.54 2.71 7.53
CA LYS A 111 -13.86 2.87 6.92
C LYS A 111 -13.87 2.33 5.48
N ARG A 112 -12.88 2.69 4.67
CA ARG A 112 -12.76 2.22 3.28
C ARG A 112 -12.55 0.71 3.20
N LEU A 113 -11.65 0.14 3.99
CA LEU A 113 -11.45 -1.32 4.01
C LEU A 113 -12.73 -2.06 4.40
N HIS A 114 -13.48 -1.56 5.40
CA HIS A 114 -14.76 -2.15 5.79
C HIS A 114 -15.79 -2.11 4.65
N GLU A 115 -15.94 -0.96 3.97
CA GLU A 115 -16.85 -0.80 2.83
C GLU A 115 -16.50 -1.77 1.70
N VAL A 116 -15.22 -1.81 1.30
CA VAL A 116 -14.76 -2.65 0.18
C VAL A 116 -14.91 -4.15 0.48
N ILE A 117 -14.55 -4.60 1.68
CA ILE A 117 -14.73 -6.00 2.08
C ILE A 117 -16.21 -6.37 2.01
N SER A 118 -17.08 -5.52 2.54
CA SER A 118 -18.52 -5.78 2.61
C SER A 118 -19.18 -5.86 1.22
N VAL A 119 -18.84 -4.91 0.33
CA VAL A 119 -19.36 -4.92 -1.05
C VAL A 119 -18.82 -6.12 -1.81
N GLY A 120 -17.52 -6.40 -1.73
CA GLY A 120 -16.93 -7.47 -2.53
C GLY A 120 -17.43 -8.88 -2.20
N PHE A 121 -17.99 -9.10 -1.02
CA PHE A 121 -18.63 -10.37 -0.65
C PHE A 121 -19.78 -10.76 -1.61
N THR A 122 -20.46 -9.77 -2.21
CA THR A 122 -21.54 -10.04 -3.16
C THR A 122 -21.06 -10.28 -4.59
N HIS A 123 -19.76 -10.19 -4.86
CA HIS A 123 -19.18 -10.32 -6.21
C HIS A 123 -18.30 -11.57 -6.33
N SER A 124 -18.49 -12.32 -7.42
CA SER A 124 -17.65 -13.49 -7.74
C SER A 124 -16.32 -13.06 -8.35
N SER A 125 -15.34 -12.71 -7.52
CA SER A 125 -13.95 -12.46 -7.95
C SER A 125 -12.97 -13.40 -7.24
N ALA A 126 -12.13 -14.08 -8.02
CA ALA A 126 -11.08 -14.95 -7.48
C ALA A 126 -10.04 -14.18 -6.63
N HIS A 127 -9.91 -12.87 -6.85
CA HIS A 127 -8.95 -12.01 -6.15
C HIS A 127 -9.53 -11.37 -4.88
N TRP A 128 -10.84 -11.50 -4.63
CA TRP A 128 -11.47 -10.90 -3.46
C TRP A 128 -11.02 -11.56 -2.15
N ILE A 129 -10.89 -12.89 -2.12
CA ILE A 129 -10.43 -13.61 -0.91
C ILE A 129 -9.00 -13.20 -0.52
N PRO A 130 -7.99 -13.27 -1.43
CA PRO A 130 -6.63 -12.81 -1.12
C PRO A 130 -6.56 -11.35 -0.66
N PHE A 131 -7.35 -10.47 -1.31
CA PHE A 131 -7.47 -9.08 -0.90
C PHE A 131 -8.01 -8.96 0.54
N THR A 132 -9.09 -9.66 0.86
CA THR A 132 -9.78 -9.56 2.15
C THR A 132 -8.90 -10.06 3.29
N GLU A 133 -8.21 -11.18 3.11
CA GLU A 133 -7.21 -11.67 4.06
C GLU A 133 -6.16 -10.60 4.36
N ARG A 134 -5.68 -9.93 3.30
CA ARG A 134 -4.68 -8.88 3.44
C ARG A 134 -5.23 -7.63 4.11
N ALA A 135 -6.44 -7.22 3.76
CA ALA A 135 -7.12 -6.07 4.32
C ALA A 135 -7.37 -6.26 5.83
N VAL A 136 -7.90 -7.42 6.24
CA VAL A 136 -8.12 -7.74 7.66
C VAL A 136 -6.80 -7.74 8.43
N ALA A 137 -5.75 -8.37 7.90
CA ALA A 137 -4.43 -8.35 8.52
C ALA A 137 -3.87 -6.93 8.66
N LEU A 138 -4.14 -6.04 7.68
CA LEU A 138 -3.74 -4.63 7.73
C LEU A 138 -4.50 -3.87 8.83
N ILE A 139 -5.80 -4.12 9.00
CA ILE A 139 -6.60 -3.52 10.08
C ILE A 139 -5.99 -3.87 11.44
N TYR A 140 -5.74 -5.15 11.73
CA TYR A 140 -5.11 -5.57 12.99
C TYR A 140 -3.68 -5.05 13.17
N LEU A 141 -2.96 -4.85 12.05
CA LEU A 141 -1.63 -4.27 12.09
C LEU A 141 -1.65 -2.77 12.42
N LEU A 142 -2.73 -2.04 12.16
CA LEU A 142 -2.77 -0.57 12.28
C LEU A 142 -3.76 -0.04 13.30
N ALA A 143 -4.74 -0.82 13.74
CA ALA A 143 -5.75 -0.44 14.73
C ALA A 143 -5.30 -0.72 16.18
#